data_AF-A0A4Q7ZFC2-F1
#
_entry.id   AF-A0A4Q7ZFC2-F1
#
_cell.length_a   1.000
_cell.length_b   1.000
_cell.length_c   1.000
_cell.angle_alpha   90.00
_cell.angle_beta   90.00
_cell.angle_gamma   90.00
#
_symmetry.space_group_name_H-M   'P 1'
#
loop_
_entity.id
_entity.type
_entity.pdbx_description
1 polymer ?
#
loop_
_entity_poly.entity_id
_entity_poly.type
_entity_poly.pdbx_seq_one_letter_code
_entity_poly.pdbx_strand_id
1 'polypeptide(L)' 'MIAGRVYLERGRPVTVVCGWGPGGGPRNVWIRRADGSQVVRPFRGLRRPPEDGTVLQ' A
#
# COMPACT_ATOMS: atom_id res chain seq x y z
N MET A 1 -7.61 8.84 5.25
CA MET A 1 -8.00 7.86 4.21
C MET A 1 -6.73 7.29 3.56
N ILE A 2 -6.67 5.97 3.32
CA ILE A 2 -5.47 5.31 2.76
C ILE A 2 -5.53 5.03 1.26
N ALA A 3 -6.73 5.04 0.67
CA ALA A 3 -6.92 4.86 -0.76
C ALA A 3 -6.16 5.95 -1.52
N GLY A 4 -5.58 5.60 -2.67
CA GLY A 4 -4.74 6.46 -3.49
C GLY A 4 -3.30 6.64 -2.97
N ARG A 5 -2.98 6.21 -1.73
CA ARG A 5 -1.63 6.35 -1.19
C ARG A 5 -0.68 5.28 -1.73
N VAL A 6 0.58 5.67 -1.91
CA VAL A 6 1.68 4.76 -2.23
C VAL A 6 2.31 4.21 -0.96
N TYR A 7 2.58 2.92 -0.96
CA TYR A 7 3.34 2.19 0.06
C TYR A 7 4.39 1.31 -0.59
N LEU A 8 5.27 0.73 0.22
CA LEU A 8 6.30 -0.20 -0.22
C LEU A 8 5.94 -1.64 0.18
N GLU A 9 5.80 -2.52 -0.80
CA GLU A 9 5.79 -3.98 -0.65
C GLU A 9 7.21 -4.48 -0.93
N ARG A 10 7.93 -4.94 0.11
CA ARG A 10 9.33 -5.41 -0.01
C ARG A 10 10.24 -4.41 -0.75
N GLY A 11 10.08 -3.12 -0.45
CA GLY A 11 10.84 -2.03 -1.09
C GLY A 11 10.26 -1.53 -2.42
N ARG A 12 9.28 -2.23 -3.01
CA ARG A 12 8.69 -1.83 -4.30
C ARG A 12 7.41 -1.02 -4.11
N PRO A 13 7.18 0.05 -4.89
CA PRO A 13 5.99 0.88 -4.76
C PRO A 13 4.73 0.12 -5.18
N VAL A 14 3.67 0.28 -4.37
CA VAL A 14 2.32 -0.22 -4.63
C VAL A 14 1.30 0.86 -4.26
N THR A 15 0.23 1.00 -5.04
CA THR A 15 -0.87 1.92 -4.74
C THR A 15 -1.96 1.17 -3.99
N VAL A 16 -2.42 1.70 -2.86
CA VAL A 16 -3.61 1.18 -2.17
C VAL A 16 -4.85 1.67 -2.90
N VAL A 17 -5.64 0.75 -3.44
CA VAL A 17 -6.91 1.04 -4.12
C VAL A 17 -8.02 1.23 -3.09
N CYS A 18 -8.15 0.30 -2.15
CA CYS A 18 -9.05 0.43 -1.01
C CYS A 18 -8.52 -0.37 0.20
N GLY A 19 -9.10 -0.14 1.38
CA GLY A 19 -8.78 -0.93 2.57
C GLY A 19 -9.94 -0.99 3.55
N TRP A 20 -9.95 -2.05 4.35
CA TRP A 20 -11.02 -2.34 5.29
C TRP A 20 -10.51 -3.13 6.50
N GLY A 21 -11.25 -3.05 7.60
CA GLY A 21 -10.96 -3.76 8.85
C GLY A 21 -11.76 -3.20 10.02
N PRO A 22 -11.95 -3.98 11.09
CA PRO A 22 -12.53 -3.47 12.34
C PRO A 22 -11.59 -2.45 13.00
N GLY A 23 -12.15 -1.46 13.71
CA GLY A 23 -11.38 -0.57 14.58
C GLY A 23 -10.69 0.63 13.92
N GLY A 24 -11.20 1.14 12.80
CA GLY A 24 -10.77 2.43 12.23
C GLY A 24 -9.46 2.42 11.44
N GLY A 25 -8.80 1.26 11.30
CA GLY A 25 -7.59 1.08 10.47
C GLY A 25 -7.71 -0.09 9.48
N PRO A 26 -6.92 -0.11 8.41
CA PRO A 26 -6.96 -1.21 7.44
C PRO A 26 -6.33 -2.49 8.00
N ARG A 27 -7.13 -3.56 8.08
CA ARG A 27 -6.61 -4.93 8.27
C ARG A 27 -6.12 -5.48 6.95
N ASN A 28 -6.94 -5.37 5.92
CA ASN A 28 -6.66 -5.79 4.56
C ASN A 28 -6.74 -4.59 3.61
N VAL A 29 -5.98 -4.69 2.53
CA VAL A 29 -5.97 -3.71 1.46
C VAL A 29 -5.98 -4.40 0.12
N TRP A 30 -6.67 -3.78 -0.83
CA TRP A 30 -6.50 -4.05 -2.25
C TRP A 30 -5.38 -3.14 -2.76
N ILE A 31 -4.32 -3.72 -3.30
CA ILE A 31 -3.20 -2.98 -3.90
C ILE A 31 -3.13 -3.21 -5.41
N ARG A 32 -2.58 -2.22 -6.10
CA ARG A 32 -2.11 -2.31 -7.48
C ARG A 32 -0.59 -2.13 -7.51
N ARG A 33 0.11 -3.05 -8.17
CA ARG A 33 1.57 -2.98 -8.40
C ARG A 33 1.88 -2.17 -9.66
N ALA A 34 3.16 -1.86 -9.87
CA ALA A 34 3.63 -1.12 -11.05
C ALA A 34 3.36 -1.83 -12.38
N ASP A 35 3.35 -3.18 -12.37
CA ASP A 35 3.01 -4.01 -13.55
C ASP A 35 1.50 -4.08 -13.84
N GLY A 36 0.67 -3.38 -13.05
CA GLY A 36 -0.79 -3.39 -13.17
C GLY A 36 -1.47 -4.57 -12.47
N SER A 37 -0.71 -5.55 -11.96
CA SER A 37 -1.27 -6.67 -11.19
C SER A 37 -1.91 -6.18 -9.90
N GLN A 38 -2.96 -6.90 -9.48
CA GLN A 38 -3.80 -6.51 -8.38
C GLN A 38 -3.98 -7.65 -7.40
N VAL A 39 -3.92 -7.34 -6.10
CA VAL A 39 -4.06 -8.36 -5.05
C VAL A 39 -4.65 -7.78 -3.79
N VAL A 40 -5.44 -8.59 -3.08
CA VAL A 40 -5.89 -8.31 -1.72
C VAL A 40 -4.94 -8.98 -0.74
N ARG A 41 -4.41 -8.22 0.23
CA ARG A 41 -3.49 -8.74 1.24
C ARG A 41 -3.63 -8.00 2.57
N PRO A 42 -3.06 -8.54 3.67
CA PRO A 42 -2.94 -7.78 4.91
C PRO A 42 -2.16 -6.48 4.68
N PHE A 43 -2.60 -5.40 5.34
CA PHE A 43 -1.88 -4.12 5.35
C PHE A 43 -0.52 -4.23 6.07
N ARG A 44 -0.42 -5.18 7.01
CA ARG A 44 0.81 -5.50 7.73
C ARG A 44 1.95 -5.80 6.76
N GLY A 45 3.08 -5.11 6.97
CA GLY A 45 4.30 -5.26 6.17
C GLY A 45 4.42 -4.28 5.01
N LEU A 46 3.39 -3.48 4.73
CA LEU A 46 3.52 -2.30 3.87
C LEU A 46 4.16 -1.15 4.65
N ARG A 47 5.16 -0.50 4.06
CA ARG A 47 5.87 0.63 4.69
C ARG A 47 5.56 1.93 3.96
N ARG A 48 5.52 3.05 4.69
CA ARG A 48 5.46 4.36 4.04
C ARG A 48 6.78 4.63 3.32
N PRO A 49 6.76 5.22 2.12
CA PRO A 49 7.97 5.75 1.51
C PRO A 49 8.54 6.92 2.35
N PRO A 50 9.83 7.26 2.19
CA PRO A 50 10.41 8.47 2.76
C PRO A 50 9.59 9.72 2.40
N GLU A 51 9.56 10.71 3.30
CA GLU A 51 8.72 11.92 3.14
C GLU A 51 9.11 12.78 1.92
N ASP A 52 10.36 12.69 1.46
CA ASP A 52 10.88 13.43 0.31
C ASP A 52 10.42 12.89 -1.05
N GLY A 53 9.46 11.96 -1.08
CA GLY A 53 8.94 11.36 -2.32
C GLY A 53 9.93 10.47 -3.07
N THR A 54 11.13 10.27 -2.51
CA THR A 54 12.15 9.39 -3.09
C THR A 54 11.72 7.94 -2.91
N VAL A 55 11.19 7.35 -3.98
CA VAL A 55 11.13 5.89 -4.11
C VAL A 55 12.60 5.44 -4.20
N LEU A 56 13.13 4.84 -3.14
CA LEU A 56 14.45 4.22 -3.18
C LEU A 56 14.42 3.17 -4.30
N GLN A 57 15.11 3.47 -5.41
CA GLN A 57 15.26 2.58 -6.57
C GLN A 57 16.15 1.39 -6.22
#